data_AF-D5LIN7-F1
#
_entry.id   AF-D5LIN7-F1
#
_cell.length_a   1.000
_cell.length_b   1.000
_cell.length_c   1.000
_cell.angle_alpha   90.00
_cell.angle_beta   90.00
_cell.angle_gamma   90.00
#
_symmetry.space_group_name_H-M   'P 1'
#
loop_
_entity.id
_entity.type
_entity.pdbx_description
1 polymer ?
#
loop_
_entity_poly.entity_id
_entity_poly.type
_entity_poly.pdbx_seq_one_letter_code
_entity_poly.pdbx_strand_id
1 'polypeptide(L)'
;KSRDKSTNPAVESTTWLRFKQPKGKRFLLANALNGGQTMRPVWTNICGSKPISCPFQLPTLHGSLKIQIFIKFIIYLVCITQNFFKIRKYAGNLCQRASLCVASPCPNFPSSFRFRCYADKCKRKVQPKKFRLDRGPYLSQLDYQSRLQFQAPALRLPLTSIICTVGPSSSQPEVLLNLIHAGMKVVRLDFSHGTHECHCQAIQAARKAIAMYVEETGLLRCLAIALDTKGPAINPPGVAIDLNTITEQDKLDLKFGADQKVDMIFASFIRDAKALKEIRQALGPSSEHIKIISKIESQQALANIDEIIRESDGIMVALGNMGNEIALEAVPLAQKSIVAKCNKVGKPVICANQMMNSMITKPRPTRAESSDVANAILDGCDALVLSDETAKGKYPVQCVQCMARICAKVESVLW
;
A
#
# COMPACT_ATOMS: atom_id res chain seq x y z
N LYS A 1 -18.75 -19.97 30.28
CA LYS A 1 -19.47 -20.13 31.58
C LYS A 1 -19.77 -21.63 31.75
N SER A 2 -19.95 -22.11 32.98
CA SER A 2 -19.52 -23.45 33.40
C SER A 2 -20.59 -24.31 34.07
N ARG A 3 -20.45 -25.65 33.92
CA ARG A 3 -20.74 -26.81 34.80
C ARG A 3 -20.76 -28.08 33.90
N ASP A 4 -20.19 -29.25 34.22
CA ASP A 4 -20.32 -30.13 35.41
C ASP A 4 -21.72 -30.80 35.43
N LYS A 5 -21.94 -32.12 35.30
CA LYS A 5 -21.12 -33.38 35.31
C LYS A 5 -21.81 -34.43 34.38
N SER A 6 -21.42 -35.69 34.13
CA SER A 6 -20.28 -36.61 34.45
C SER A 6 -20.30 -37.86 33.52
N THR A 7 -19.33 -38.79 33.67
CA THR A 7 -19.31 -40.22 33.18
C THR A 7 -19.25 -40.51 31.66
N ASN A 8 -18.53 -41.58 31.31
CA ASN A 8 -18.13 -42.07 29.97
C ASN A 8 -18.64 -43.53 29.78
N PRO A 9 -18.45 -44.28 28.65
CA PRO A 9 -17.79 -43.94 27.38
C PRO A 9 -18.51 -44.37 26.08
N ALA A 10 -18.48 -43.52 25.04
CA ALA A 10 -18.51 -43.92 23.62
C ALA A 10 -18.29 -42.67 22.71
N VAL A 11 -17.06 -42.45 22.24
CA VAL A 11 -16.75 -41.34 21.32
C VAL A 11 -16.33 -41.88 19.95
N GLU A 12 -17.33 -42.17 19.12
CA GLU A 12 -17.10 -42.29 17.67
C GLU A 12 -17.00 -40.89 17.03
N SER A 13 -16.17 -40.77 15.99
CA SER A 13 -15.59 -39.49 15.57
C SER A 13 -16.49 -38.64 14.66
N THR A 14 -17.37 -37.83 15.27
CA THR A 14 -18.19 -36.85 14.54
C THR A 14 -17.35 -35.73 13.91
N THR A 15 -17.11 -35.80 12.59
CA THR A 15 -16.28 -34.83 11.86
C THR A 15 -17.09 -33.60 11.42
N TRP A 16 -16.82 -32.43 12.02
CA TRP A 16 -17.57 -31.19 11.78
C TRP A 16 -16.90 -30.26 10.75
N LEU A 17 -17.43 -30.20 9.52
CA LEU A 17 -16.96 -29.27 8.48
C LEU A 17 -17.65 -27.90 8.55
N ARG A 18 -16.91 -26.85 8.91
CA ARG A 18 -17.43 -25.50 9.18
C ARG A 18 -17.10 -24.49 8.08
N PHE A 19 -17.87 -24.48 7.00
CA PHE A 19 -17.71 -23.51 5.91
C PHE A 19 -18.07 -22.08 6.32
N LYS A 20 -17.27 -21.10 5.87
CA LYS A 20 -17.43 -19.67 6.18
C LYS A 20 -17.25 -18.83 4.91
N GLN A 21 -18.35 -18.37 4.32
CA GLN A 21 -18.33 -17.39 3.21
C GLN A 21 -18.66 -15.97 3.68
N PRO A 22 -18.19 -14.92 2.97
CA PRO A 22 -18.34 -13.53 3.38
C PRO A 22 -19.71 -12.92 3.04
N LYS A 23 -20.81 -13.49 3.61
CA LYS A 23 -22.11 -12.80 3.84
C LYS A 23 -23.10 -13.64 4.65
N GLY A 24 -23.10 -13.43 5.98
CA GLY A 24 -24.29 -13.51 6.84
C GLY A 24 -24.90 -14.87 7.20
N LYS A 25 -24.85 -15.90 6.35
CA LYS A 25 -25.52 -17.20 6.62
C LYS A 25 -24.55 -18.27 7.12
N ARG A 26 -24.95 -18.98 8.18
CA ARG A 26 -24.29 -20.18 8.72
C ARG A 26 -25.15 -21.39 8.36
N PHE A 27 -24.52 -22.47 7.91
CA PHE A 27 -25.16 -23.76 7.73
C PHE A 27 -24.44 -24.78 8.63
N LEU A 28 -25.19 -25.76 9.13
CA LEU A 28 -24.68 -26.93 9.83
C LEU A 28 -24.98 -28.15 8.95
N LEU A 29 -23.95 -28.96 8.69
CA LEU A 29 -24.11 -30.28 8.11
C LEU A 29 -23.82 -31.28 9.23
N ALA A 30 -24.74 -32.20 9.49
CA ALA A 30 -24.57 -33.28 10.45
C ALA A 30 -24.71 -34.62 9.72
N ASN A 31 -23.64 -35.41 9.71
CA ASN A 31 -23.70 -36.80 9.29
C ASN A 31 -23.94 -37.65 10.53
N ALA A 32 -25.14 -38.23 10.64
CA ALA A 32 -25.39 -39.33 11.57
C ALA A 32 -25.15 -40.65 10.82
N LEU A 33 -24.17 -41.43 11.25
CA LEU A 33 -24.09 -42.84 10.92
C LEU A 33 -24.96 -43.59 11.92
N ASN A 34 -25.99 -44.26 11.43
CA ASN A 34 -26.70 -45.31 12.15
C ASN A 34 -26.80 -46.52 11.21
N GLY A 35 -26.68 -47.72 11.78
CA GLY A 35 -26.67 -48.96 11.01
C GLY A 35 -28.01 -49.25 10.33
N GLY A 36 -27.99 -49.44 9.01
CA GLY A 36 -29.13 -49.94 8.24
C GLY A 36 -30.11 -48.87 7.73
N GLN A 37 -30.28 -48.85 6.41
CA GLN A 37 -31.39 -48.27 5.65
C GLN A 37 -31.51 -46.72 5.56
N THR A 38 -31.55 -46.23 4.30
CA THR A 38 -31.98 -44.89 3.84
C THR A 38 -31.35 -43.64 4.48
N MET A 39 -30.43 -43.00 3.75
CA MET A 39 -30.08 -41.58 3.99
C MET A 39 -31.26 -40.66 3.65
N ARG A 40 -31.50 -39.63 4.47
CA ARG A 40 -32.30 -38.44 4.12
C ARG A 40 -31.53 -37.17 4.52
N PRO A 41 -31.13 -36.29 3.58
CA PRO A 41 -30.50 -35.02 3.92
C PRO A 41 -31.54 -34.03 4.46
N VAL A 42 -31.53 -33.79 5.77
CA VAL A 42 -32.42 -32.82 6.43
C VAL A 42 -31.78 -31.44 6.45
N TRP A 43 -32.41 -30.46 5.80
CA TRP A 43 -31.96 -29.08 5.76
C TRP A 43 -32.77 -28.22 6.74
N THR A 44 -32.20 -27.86 7.90
CA THR A 44 -32.81 -26.90 8.83
C THR A 44 -32.23 -25.50 8.64
N ASN A 45 -33.12 -24.51 8.57
CA ASN A 45 -32.77 -23.10 8.39
C ASN A 45 -32.99 -22.36 9.71
N ILE A 46 -31.93 -21.78 10.29
CA ILE A 46 -32.01 -21.10 11.60
C ILE A 46 -32.55 -19.65 11.43
N CYS A 47 -33.79 -19.55 10.97
CA CYS A 47 -34.68 -18.39 11.01
C CYS A 47 -36.11 -18.89 10.80
N GLY A 48 -37.05 -18.51 11.68
CA GLY A 48 -38.39 -19.10 11.72
C GLY A 48 -39.22 -18.87 10.45
N SER A 49 -39.37 -19.90 9.63
CA SER A 49 -40.39 -20.06 8.59
C SER A 49 -40.55 -21.55 8.24
N LYS A 50 -41.71 -21.95 7.71
CA LYS A 50 -42.13 -23.37 7.65
C LYS A 50 -41.15 -24.26 6.83
N PRO A 51 -40.95 -25.53 7.24
CA PRO A 51 -40.12 -26.47 6.47
C PRO A 51 -40.73 -26.75 5.09
N ILE A 52 -39.87 -26.85 4.08
CA ILE A 52 -40.26 -27.20 2.71
C ILE A 52 -40.06 -28.71 2.53
N SER A 53 -41.16 -29.48 2.49
CA SER A 53 -41.17 -30.88 2.10
C SER A 53 -41.37 -31.01 0.60
N CYS A 54 -40.36 -31.53 -0.12
CA CYS A 54 -40.56 -32.02 -1.48
C CYS A 54 -40.98 -33.50 -1.45
N PRO A 55 -42.18 -33.87 -1.96
CA PRO A 55 -42.54 -35.26 -2.14
C PRO A 55 -41.81 -35.81 -3.38
N PHE A 56 -40.85 -36.72 -3.15
CA PHE A 56 -40.20 -37.48 -4.22
C PHE A 56 -40.22 -38.96 -3.84
N GLN A 57 -41.24 -39.68 -4.31
CA GLN A 57 -41.26 -41.14 -4.27
C GLN A 57 -40.47 -41.65 -5.48
N LEU A 58 -39.44 -42.47 -5.21
CA LEU A 58 -38.72 -43.23 -6.23
C LEU A 58 -39.14 -44.69 -6.11
N PRO A 59 -39.53 -45.36 -7.22
CA PRO A 59 -39.92 -46.77 -7.17
C PRO A 59 -38.71 -47.68 -6.87
N THR A 60 -38.99 -48.81 -6.24
CA THR A 60 -38.00 -49.78 -5.76
C THR A 60 -37.42 -50.62 -6.90
N LEU A 61 -36.21 -50.29 -7.35
CA LEU A 61 -35.42 -51.12 -8.28
C LEU A 61 -33.99 -51.36 -7.77
N HIS A 62 -33.49 -52.57 -8.04
CA HIS A 62 -32.24 -53.15 -7.54
C HIS A 62 -31.04 -52.92 -8.49
N GLY A 63 -29.82 -53.12 -7.96
CA GLY A 63 -28.64 -53.47 -8.77
C GLY A 63 -27.69 -52.35 -9.20
N SER A 64 -26.40 -52.58 -8.95
CA SER A 64 -25.17 -52.05 -9.60
C SER A 64 -25.07 -50.58 -10.07
N LEU A 65 -25.97 -50.12 -10.95
CA LEU A 65 -25.82 -48.90 -11.76
C LEU A 65 -25.63 -47.61 -10.93
N LYS A 66 -26.12 -47.59 -9.69
CA LYS A 66 -26.04 -46.45 -8.76
C LYS A 66 -24.60 -45.99 -8.51
N ILE A 67 -23.63 -46.90 -8.40
CA ILE A 67 -22.23 -46.53 -8.12
C ILE A 67 -21.60 -45.81 -9.31
N GLN A 68 -21.78 -46.31 -10.54
CA GLN A 68 -21.27 -45.64 -11.74
C GLN A 68 -21.92 -44.26 -11.96
N ILE A 69 -23.23 -44.12 -11.72
CA ILE A 69 -23.91 -42.83 -11.85
C ILE A 69 -23.41 -41.84 -10.78
N PHE A 70 -23.25 -42.28 -9.53
CA PHE A 70 -22.77 -41.41 -8.44
C PHE A 70 -21.30 -40.98 -8.65
N ILE A 71 -20.43 -41.90 -9.10
CA ILE A 71 -19.04 -41.58 -9.47
C ILE A 71 -19.01 -40.61 -10.66
N LYS A 72 -19.80 -40.84 -11.72
CA LYS A 72 -19.92 -39.89 -12.85
C LYS A 72 -20.42 -38.52 -12.39
N PHE A 73 -21.37 -38.46 -11.44
CA PHE A 73 -21.89 -37.19 -10.91
C PHE A 73 -20.86 -36.44 -10.04
N ILE A 74 -20.06 -37.16 -9.24
CA ILE A 74 -18.94 -36.59 -8.48
C ILE A 74 -17.83 -36.09 -9.42
N ILE A 75 -17.43 -36.88 -10.42
CA ILE A 75 -16.45 -36.46 -11.43
C ILE A 75 -16.97 -35.22 -12.17
N TYR A 76 -18.24 -35.17 -12.55
CA TYR A 76 -18.85 -33.99 -13.18
C TYR A 76 -18.80 -32.75 -12.27
N LEU A 77 -19.08 -32.89 -10.96
CA LEU A 77 -18.95 -31.80 -9.98
C LEU A 77 -17.50 -31.33 -9.79
N VAL A 78 -16.54 -32.25 -9.77
CA VAL A 78 -15.09 -31.94 -9.66
C VAL A 78 -14.59 -31.26 -10.93
N CYS A 79 -14.95 -31.76 -12.11
CA CYS A 79 -14.61 -31.14 -13.39
C CYS A 79 -15.26 -29.74 -13.53
N ILE A 80 -16.51 -29.56 -13.10
CA ILE A 80 -17.14 -28.22 -13.08
C ILE A 80 -16.40 -27.29 -12.12
N THR A 81 -16.10 -27.70 -10.89
CA THR A 81 -15.45 -26.81 -9.90
C THR A 81 -14.01 -26.47 -10.24
N GLN A 82 -13.22 -27.41 -10.79
CA GLN A 82 -11.87 -27.14 -11.26
C GLN A 82 -11.85 -26.28 -12.54
N ASN A 83 -12.73 -26.55 -13.51
CA ASN A 83 -12.80 -25.71 -14.72
C ASN A 83 -13.39 -24.32 -14.44
N PHE A 84 -14.27 -24.13 -13.46
CA PHE A 84 -14.75 -22.80 -13.07
C PHE A 84 -13.61 -21.86 -12.65
N PHE A 85 -12.53 -22.38 -12.05
CA PHE A 85 -11.36 -21.57 -11.71
C PHE A 85 -10.50 -21.22 -12.93
N LYS A 86 -10.28 -22.15 -13.88
CA LYS A 86 -9.55 -21.85 -15.13
C LYS A 86 -10.35 -20.91 -16.06
N ILE A 87 -11.63 -21.18 -16.26
CA ILE A 87 -12.52 -20.38 -17.13
C ILE A 87 -12.61 -18.93 -16.63
N ARG A 88 -12.62 -18.70 -15.30
CA ARG A 88 -12.69 -17.33 -14.74
C ARG A 88 -11.47 -16.46 -15.07
N LYS A 89 -10.32 -17.04 -15.45
CA LYS A 89 -9.14 -16.30 -15.92
C LYS A 89 -9.17 -15.97 -17.42
N TYR A 90 -9.96 -16.68 -18.22
CA TYR A 90 -10.12 -16.46 -19.67
C TYR A 90 -11.40 -15.71 -20.05
N ALA A 91 -12.50 -15.91 -19.32
CA ALA A 91 -13.80 -15.29 -19.59
C ALA A 91 -13.82 -13.77 -19.40
N GLY A 92 -12.80 -13.17 -18.80
CA GLY A 92 -12.64 -11.71 -18.69
C GLY A 92 -12.49 -11.02 -20.05
N ASN A 93 -11.78 -11.65 -21.00
CA ASN A 93 -11.41 -11.02 -22.27
C ASN A 93 -12.34 -11.41 -23.44
N LEU A 94 -13.00 -12.57 -23.37
CA LEU A 94 -13.96 -13.02 -24.40
C LEU A 94 -15.30 -12.28 -24.37
N CYS A 95 -15.69 -11.69 -23.24
CA CYS A 95 -17.01 -11.07 -23.06
C CYS A 95 -17.19 -9.68 -23.71
N GLN A 96 -16.22 -9.22 -24.52
CA GLN A 96 -16.32 -8.00 -25.33
C GLN A 96 -16.34 -8.26 -26.85
N ARG A 97 -16.03 -9.48 -27.33
CA ARG A 97 -16.03 -9.83 -28.77
C ARG A 97 -16.45 -11.30 -28.98
N ALA A 98 -17.76 -11.57 -28.94
CA ALA A 98 -18.32 -12.86 -29.35
C ALA A 98 -19.83 -12.80 -29.64
N SER A 99 -20.22 -12.29 -30.83
CA SER A 99 -21.56 -12.56 -31.39
C SER A 99 -21.58 -13.96 -32.00
N LEU A 100 -21.49 -15.00 -31.16
CA LEU A 100 -21.43 -16.40 -31.59
C LEU A 100 -22.76 -17.12 -31.34
N CYS A 101 -23.54 -17.24 -32.41
CA CYS A 101 -24.69 -18.14 -32.49
C CYS A 101 -24.18 -19.60 -32.50
N VAL A 102 -24.40 -20.34 -31.40
CA VAL A 102 -24.16 -21.79 -31.38
C VAL A 102 -25.46 -22.48 -31.78
N ALA A 103 -25.55 -22.87 -33.06
CA ALA A 103 -26.68 -23.62 -33.60
C ALA A 103 -26.29 -25.10 -33.76
N SER A 104 -26.82 -25.97 -32.90
CA SER A 104 -26.88 -27.42 -33.13
C SER A 104 -27.80 -28.09 -32.08
N PRO A 105 -28.92 -28.73 -32.49
CA PRO A 105 -29.81 -29.45 -31.57
C PRO A 105 -29.27 -30.85 -31.28
N CYS A 106 -29.31 -31.28 -30.02
CA CYS A 106 -28.97 -32.66 -29.63
C CYS A 106 -30.23 -33.56 -29.79
N PRO A 107 -30.18 -34.74 -30.45
CA PRO A 107 -31.41 -35.34 -31.01
C PRO A 107 -32.42 -35.98 -30.04
N ASN A 108 -32.15 -36.00 -28.73
CA ASN A 108 -32.96 -36.72 -27.74
C ASN A 108 -33.24 -35.87 -26.49
N PHE A 109 -34.05 -34.81 -26.63
CA PHE A 109 -34.59 -34.06 -25.49
C PHE A 109 -36.04 -33.63 -25.77
N PRO A 110 -37.01 -33.91 -24.87
CA PRO A 110 -38.40 -33.55 -25.09
C PRO A 110 -38.60 -32.03 -25.07
N SER A 111 -39.31 -31.52 -26.08
CA SER A 111 -39.40 -30.08 -26.44
C SER A 111 -40.21 -29.19 -25.47
N SER A 112 -40.66 -29.73 -24.34
CA SER A 112 -41.47 -29.02 -23.33
C SER A 112 -40.65 -28.23 -22.29
N PHE A 113 -39.37 -28.55 -22.09
CA PHE A 113 -38.54 -27.90 -21.05
C PHE A 113 -37.94 -26.56 -21.49
N ARG A 114 -38.74 -25.49 -21.42
CA ARG A 114 -38.23 -24.10 -21.51
C ARG A 114 -37.45 -23.71 -20.25
N PHE A 115 -36.12 -23.92 -20.26
CA PHE A 115 -35.20 -23.39 -19.24
C PHE A 115 -35.19 -21.86 -19.25
N ARG A 116 -36.09 -21.24 -18.46
CA ARG A 116 -36.17 -19.78 -18.32
C ARG A 116 -35.00 -19.29 -17.47
N CYS A 117 -33.95 -18.77 -18.12
CA CYS A 117 -32.76 -18.30 -17.43
C CYS A 117 -33.06 -17.08 -16.54
N TYR A 118 -33.27 -17.31 -15.24
CA TYR A 118 -33.55 -16.24 -14.27
C TYR A 118 -32.34 -15.33 -13.95
N ALA A 119 -31.16 -15.62 -14.52
CA ALA A 119 -29.92 -14.88 -14.26
C ALA A 119 -30.04 -13.37 -14.57
N ASP A 120 -30.78 -12.99 -15.61
CA ASP A 120 -30.91 -11.58 -16.01
C ASP A 120 -31.84 -10.77 -15.09
N LYS A 121 -32.85 -11.39 -14.46
CA LYS A 121 -33.65 -10.72 -13.41
C LYS A 121 -32.86 -10.44 -12.13
N CYS A 122 -31.76 -11.17 -11.89
CA CYS A 122 -30.86 -10.92 -10.78
C CYS A 122 -29.78 -9.85 -11.07
N LYS A 123 -29.66 -9.37 -12.31
CA LYS A 123 -28.76 -8.26 -12.68
C LYS A 123 -29.40 -6.89 -12.45
N ARG A 124 -29.94 -6.65 -11.24
CA ARG A 124 -30.04 -5.25 -10.75
C ARG A 124 -28.62 -4.71 -10.65
N LYS A 125 -28.17 -3.98 -11.67
CA LYS A 125 -26.98 -3.12 -11.61
C LYS A 125 -27.27 -2.05 -10.55
N VAL A 126 -26.98 -2.38 -9.29
CA VAL A 126 -26.92 -1.39 -8.21
C VAL A 126 -25.78 -0.45 -8.60
N GLN A 127 -26.13 0.68 -9.21
CA GLN A 127 -25.16 1.73 -9.44
C GLN A 127 -24.57 2.09 -8.07
N PRO A 128 -23.23 2.20 -7.93
CA PRO A 128 -22.65 2.64 -6.67
C PRO A 128 -23.27 3.99 -6.33
N LYS A 129 -23.82 4.14 -5.11
CA LYS A 129 -24.39 5.40 -4.65
C LYS A 129 -23.34 6.49 -4.90
N LYS A 130 -23.66 7.51 -5.70
CA LYS A 130 -22.76 8.62 -5.96
C LYS A 130 -22.40 9.26 -4.62
N PHE A 131 -21.17 9.05 -4.16
CA PHE A 131 -20.70 9.61 -2.91
C PHE A 131 -20.47 11.12 -3.13
N ARG A 132 -21.27 11.95 -2.47
CA ARG A 132 -21.07 13.40 -2.47
C ARG A 132 -20.12 13.73 -1.33
N LEU A 133 -18.88 14.05 -1.69
CA LEU A 133 -17.95 14.70 -0.77
C LEU A 133 -18.58 16.00 -0.25
N ASP A 134 -18.55 16.19 1.07
CA ASP A 134 -18.63 17.52 1.65
C ASP A 134 -17.32 18.26 1.30
N ARG A 135 -17.44 19.55 1.01
CA ARG A 135 -16.35 20.47 0.67
C ARG A 135 -16.59 21.85 1.30
N GLY A 136 -17.39 21.89 2.35
CA GLY A 136 -17.76 23.13 3.00
C GLY A 136 -18.81 23.95 2.23
N PRO A 137 -18.88 25.27 2.46
CA PRO A 137 -17.98 26.03 3.34
C PRO A 137 -17.97 25.49 4.78
N TYR A 138 -16.80 25.57 5.40
CA TYR A 138 -16.59 25.26 6.80
C TYR A 138 -16.34 26.57 7.56
N LEU A 139 -17.00 26.75 8.71
CA LEU A 139 -16.94 27.98 9.51
C LEU A 139 -15.68 28.05 10.40
N SER A 140 -15.05 26.90 10.68
CA SER A 140 -13.87 26.79 11.52
C SER A 140 -13.22 25.41 11.35
N GLN A 141 -12.00 25.26 11.89
CA GLN A 141 -11.32 23.96 11.97
C GLN A 141 -12.16 22.90 12.71
N LEU A 142 -12.96 23.32 13.71
CA LEU A 142 -13.84 22.43 14.46
C LEU A 142 -15.04 21.96 13.63
N ASP A 143 -15.66 22.85 12.85
CA ASP A 143 -16.75 22.50 11.92
C ASP A 143 -16.24 21.51 10.86
N TYR A 144 -15.13 21.84 10.20
CA TYR A 144 -14.42 20.94 9.28
C TYR A 144 -14.14 19.56 9.90
N GLN A 145 -13.47 19.51 11.06
CA GLN A 145 -13.12 18.25 11.72
C GLN A 145 -14.35 17.44 12.14
N SER A 146 -15.44 18.10 12.56
CA SER A 146 -16.71 17.44 12.91
C SER A 146 -17.39 16.76 11.71
N ARG A 147 -17.13 17.24 10.49
CA ARG A 147 -17.73 16.76 9.23
C ARG A 147 -16.83 15.80 8.44
N LEU A 148 -15.65 15.45 8.96
CA LEU A 148 -14.66 14.60 8.28
C LEU A 148 -15.24 13.26 7.81
N GLN A 149 -15.38 13.11 6.49
CA GLN A 149 -16.05 11.98 5.87
C GLN A 149 -15.14 10.75 5.76
N PHE A 150 -14.95 10.04 6.87
CA PHE A 150 -14.14 8.81 6.91
C PHE A 150 -14.59 7.72 5.92
N GLN A 151 -15.88 7.71 5.55
CA GLN A 151 -16.43 6.78 4.53
C GLN A 151 -16.16 7.19 3.08
N ALA A 152 -15.61 8.37 2.81
CA ALA A 152 -15.33 8.84 1.45
C ALA A 152 -14.35 7.91 0.71
N PRO A 153 -14.50 7.73 -0.61
CA PRO A 153 -13.52 7.01 -1.41
C PRO A 153 -12.18 7.76 -1.39
N ALA A 154 -11.08 7.02 -1.25
CA ALA A 154 -9.74 7.56 -1.45
C ALA A 154 -9.55 8.04 -2.92
N LEU A 155 -8.61 8.95 -3.13
CA LEU A 155 -8.16 9.36 -4.46
C LEU A 155 -7.58 8.15 -5.22
N ARG A 156 -7.59 8.22 -6.57
CA ARG A 156 -7.05 7.14 -7.42
C ARG A 156 -5.52 7.12 -7.45
N LEU A 157 -4.91 8.28 -7.26
CA LEU A 157 -3.47 8.51 -7.24
C LEU A 157 -3.20 9.48 -6.08
N PRO A 158 -2.20 9.23 -5.22
CA PRO A 158 -1.84 10.16 -4.17
C PRO A 158 -1.10 11.38 -4.72
N LEU A 159 -1.47 12.56 -4.25
CA LEU A 159 -0.83 13.84 -4.54
C LEU A 159 0.54 13.92 -3.86
N THR A 160 0.60 13.66 -2.54
CA THR A 160 1.85 13.61 -1.78
C THR A 160 2.81 12.58 -2.39
N SER A 161 4.09 12.91 -2.42
CA SER A 161 5.14 12.11 -3.05
C SER A 161 5.75 11.12 -2.06
N ILE A 162 6.00 9.89 -2.52
CA ILE A 162 6.64 8.86 -1.70
C ILE A 162 8.08 8.69 -2.18
N ILE A 163 9.00 8.96 -1.27
CA ILE A 163 10.44 8.84 -1.43
C ILE A 163 10.87 7.56 -0.74
N CYS A 164 11.59 6.69 -1.44
CA CYS A 164 12.03 5.40 -0.89
C CYS A 164 13.54 5.31 -0.91
N THR A 165 14.15 5.04 0.25
CA THR A 165 15.58 4.73 0.33
C THR A 165 15.81 3.35 -0.25
N VAL A 166 16.75 3.24 -1.19
CA VAL A 166 17.15 1.99 -1.84
C VAL A 166 18.31 1.36 -1.06
N GLY A 167 18.27 0.04 -0.93
CA GLY A 167 19.28 -0.73 -0.20
C GLY A 167 19.17 -2.23 -0.49
N PRO A 168 19.77 -3.11 0.35
CA PRO A 168 19.82 -4.56 0.09
C PRO A 168 18.46 -5.25 -0.12
N SER A 169 17.37 -4.69 0.40
CA SER A 169 16.00 -5.24 0.21
C SER A 169 15.26 -4.68 -1.01
N SER A 170 15.87 -3.74 -1.75
CA SER A 170 15.20 -2.98 -2.82
C SER A 170 16.08 -2.63 -4.02
N SER A 171 17.37 -3.00 -4.05
CA SER A 171 18.30 -2.67 -5.14
C SER A 171 18.02 -3.38 -6.47
N GLN A 172 17.25 -4.48 -6.48
CA GLN A 172 16.96 -5.25 -7.69
C GLN A 172 15.92 -4.53 -8.57
N PRO A 173 16.12 -4.44 -9.91
CA PRO A 173 15.21 -3.72 -10.82
C PRO A 173 13.74 -4.15 -10.71
N GLU A 174 13.50 -5.44 -10.48
CA GLU A 174 12.16 -6.03 -10.37
C GLU A 174 11.47 -5.60 -9.06
N VAL A 175 12.24 -5.35 -7.99
CA VAL A 175 11.71 -4.79 -6.73
C VAL A 175 11.46 -3.30 -6.88
N LEU A 176 12.36 -2.56 -7.54
CA LEU A 176 12.17 -1.14 -7.87
C LEU A 176 10.91 -0.94 -8.72
N LEU A 177 10.68 -1.77 -9.73
CA LEU A 177 9.45 -1.78 -10.54
C LEU A 177 8.20 -1.94 -9.64
N ASN A 178 8.21 -2.92 -8.74
CA ASN A 178 7.12 -3.13 -7.78
C ASN A 178 6.92 -1.92 -6.83
N LEU A 179 7.98 -1.20 -6.47
CA LEU A 179 7.90 0.04 -5.69
C LEU A 179 7.30 1.21 -6.50
N ILE A 180 7.63 1.35 -7.79
CA ILE A 180 7.01 2.32 -8.71
C ILE A 180 5.49 2.04 -8.82
N HIS A 181 5.10 0.78 -9.03
CA HIS A 181 3.69 0.36 -9.02
C HIS A 181 2.99 0.62 -7.67
N ALA A 182 3.70 0.45 -6.55
CA ALA A 182 3.15 0.69 -5.22
C ALA A 182 2.91 2.17 -4.90
N GLY A 183 3.70 3.09 -5.46
CA GLY A 183 3.54 4.54 -5.28
C GLY A 183 4.81 5.39 -5.27
N MET A 184 6.00 4.79 -5.35
CA MET A 184 7.29 5.50 -5.33
C MET A 184 7.38 6.55 -6.44
N LYS A 185 7.84 7.76 -6.11
CA LYS A 185 8.10 8.86 -7.08
C LYS A 185 9.58 9.31 -7.07
N VAL A 186 10.31 9.04 -5.99
CA VAL A 186 11.74 9.38 -5.85
C VAL A 186 12.50 8.20 -5.22
N VAL A 187 13.66 7.88 -5.78
CA VAL A 187 14.69 6.99 -5.20
C VAL A 187 15.64 7.83 -4.36
N ARG A 188 15.80 7.50 -3.07
CA ARG A 188 16.82 8.08 -2.17
C ARG A 188 18.02 7.13 -2.08
N LEU A 189 19.22 7.67 -2.28
CA LEU A 189 20.50 6.97 -2.12
C LEU A 189 21.20 7.57 -0.90
N ASP A 190 21.48 6.75 0.11
CA ASP A 190 22.03 7.20 1.39
C ASP A 190 23.56 7.02 1.42
N PHE A 191 24.32 8.10 1.26
CA PHE A 191 25.78 8.05 1.18
C PHE A 191 26.46 7.95 2.55
N SER A 192 25.68 7.89 3.64
CA SER A 192 26.16 7.40 4.94
C SER A 192 26.71 5.97 4.85
N HIS A 193 26.27 5.20 3.84
CA HIS A 193 26.57 3.79 3.64
C HIS A 193 26.88 3.47 2.16
N GLY A 194 27.53 2.33 1.93
CA GLY A 194 27.85 1.83 0.58
C GLY A 194 29.07 2.52 -0.07
N THR A 195 29.23 2.30 -1.37
CA THR A 195 30.30 2.86 -2.21
C THR A 195 29.69 3.51 -3.45
N HIS A 196 30.45 4.38 -4.13
CA HIS A 196 30.05 4.97 -5.42
C HIS A 196 29.68 3.90 -6.46
N GLU A 197 30.35 2.74 -6.47
CA GLU A 197 29.99 1.62 -7.33
C GLU A 197 28.59 1.06 -7.01
N CYS A 198 28.31 0.81 -5.72
CA CYS A 198 27.01 0.31 -5.27
C CYS A 198 25.88 1.29 -5.60
N HIS A 199 26.10 2.59 -5.39
CA HIS A 199 25.15 3.64 -5.76
C HIS A 199 24.99 3.78 -7.28
N CYS A 200 26.06 3.61 -8.06
CA CYS A 200 25.99 3.56 -9.53
C CYS A 200 25.12 2.38 -10.02
N GLN A 201 25.30 1.19 -9.45
CA GLN A 201 24.45 0.02 -9.74
C GLN A 201 22.98 0.28 -9.38
N ALA A 202 22.70 0.94 -8.24
CA ALA A 202 21.34 1.32 -7.85
C ALA A 202 20.71 2.36 -8.81
N ILE A 203 21.48 3.34 -9.29
CA ILE A 203 21.05 4.32 -10.31
C ILE A 203 20.71 3.62 -11.63
N GLN A 204 21.55 2.68 -12.07
CA GLN A 204 21.29 1.88 -13.28
C GLN A 204 20.04 0.99 -13.11
N ALA A 205 19.86 0.37 -11.95
CA ALA A 205 18.69 -0.44 -11.63
C ALA A 205 17.39 0.40 -11.62
N ALA A 206 17.43 1.62 -11.07
CA ALA A 206 16.29 2.55 -11.10
C ALA A 206 15.94 3.01 -12.52
N ARG A 207 16.95 3.34 -13.34
CA ARG A 207 16.79 3.71 -14.76
C ARG A 207 16.24 2.54 -15.59
N LYS A 208 16.66 1.31 -15.32
CA LYS A 208 16.07 0.09 -15.93
C LYS A 208 14.62 -0.13 -15.48
N ALA A 209 14.34 0.00 -14.18
CA ALA A 209 13.01 -0.25 -13.62
C ALA A 209 11.94 0.72 -14.15
N ILE A 210 12.28 2.00 -14.39
CA ILE A 210 11.32 2.95 -14.99
C ILE A 210 11.11 2.70 -16.49
N ALA A 211 12.11 2.21 -17.23
CA ALA A 211 11.92 1.74 -18.60
C ALA A 211 10.97 0.53 -18.66
N MET A 212 11.20 -0.48 -17.82
CA MET A 212 10.31 -1.65 -17.68
C MET A 212 8.87 -1.24 -17.32
N TYR A 213 8.68 -0.23 -16.46
CA TYR A 213 7.36 0.31 -16.12
C TYR A 213 6.64 0.92 -17.34
N VAL A 214 7.36 1.66 -18.19
CA VAL A 214 6.80 2.23 -19.42
C VAL A 214 6.44 1.13 -20.43
N GLU A 215 7.29 0.11 -20.57
CA GLU A 215 7.03 -1.07 -21.41
C GLU A 215 5.80 -1.89 -20.96
N GLU A 216 5.67 -2.16 -19.65
CA GLU A 216 4.56 -2.96 -19.10
C GLU A 216 3.22 -2.21 -19.09
N THR A 217 3.23 -0.89 -18.90
CA THR A 217 2.00 -0.10 -18.69
C THR A 217 1.58 0.77 -19.87
N GLY A 218 2.51 1.11 -20.77
CA GLY A 218 2.31 2.15 -21.79
C GLY A 218 2.19 3.57 -21.23
N LEU A 219 2.46 3.78 -19.93
CA LEU A 219 2.33 5.08 -19.26
C LEU A 219 3.69 5.70 -18.98
N LEU A 220 3.96 6.84 -19.60
CA LEU A 220 5.10 7.67 -19.25
C LEU A 220 4.95 8.17 -17.81
N ARG A 221 5.97 7.90 -16.98
CA ARG A 221 6.05 8.33 -15.59
C ARG A 221 7.49 8.71 -15.27
N CYS A 222 7.67 9.83 -14.58
CA CYS A 222 8.97 10.24 -14.07
C CYS A 222 9.29 9.51 -12.77
N LEU A 223 10.56 9.14 -12.59
CA LEU A 223 11.13 8.64 -11.34
C LEU A 223 12.41 9.45 -11.10
N ALA A 224 12.40 10.30 -10.07
CA ALA A 224 13.57 11.12 -9.74
C ALA A 224 14.56 10.34 -8.85
N ILE A 225 15.82 10.74 -8.88
CA ILE A 225 16.92 10.19 -8.08
C ILE A 225 17.47 11.30 -7.18
N ALA A 226 17.56 11.00 -5.88
CA ALA A 226 18.07 11.88 -4.85
C ALA A 226 19.32 11.29 -4.18
N LEU A 227 20.39 12.08 -4.09
CA LEU A 227 21.59 11.76 -3.33
C LEU A 227 21.48 12.40 -1.94
N ASP A 228 21.51 11.61 -0.87
CA ASP A 228 21.51 12.10 0.51
C ASP A 228 22.94 12.06 1.06
N THR A 229 23.50 13.23 1.38
CA THR A 229 24.91 13.38 1.76
C THR A 229 25.17 12.85 3.16
N LYS A 230 26.40 12.41 3.44
CA LYS A 230 26.76 11.90 4.76
C LYS A 230 26.83 13.03 5.81
N GLY A 231 27.43 14.16 5.44
CA GLY A 231 27.63 15.31 6.31
C GLY A 231 28.66 15.10 7.43
N PRO A 232 28.79 16.08 8.35
CA PRO A 232 29.74 16.02 9.46
C PRO A 232 29.43 14.86 10.42
N ALA A 233 30.47 14.08 10.76
CA ALA A 233 30.33 12.86 11.57
C ALA A 233 30.16 13.08 13.09
N ILE A 234 30.25 14.33 13.57
CA ILE A 234 30.17 14.69 14.99
C ILE A 234 29.35 15.98 15.13
N ASN A 235 28.26 15.91 15.90
CA ASN A 235 27.44 17.07 16.27
C ASN A 235 26.97 16.92 17.74
N PRO A 236 27.68 17.47 18.74
CA PRO A 236 27.22 17.51 20.13
C PRO A 236 25.94 18.38 20.30
N PRO A 237 24.87 17.86 20.92
CA PRO A 237 23.63 18.60 21.12
C PRO A 237 23.80 19.90 21.90
N GLY A 238 23.06 20.93 21.47
CA GLY A 238 23.00 22.24 22.16
C GLY A 238 24.25 23.12 22.05
N VAL A 239 25.29 22.68 21.32
CA VAL A 239 26.50 23.46 21.06
C VAL A 239 26.42 24.08 19.67
N ALA A 240 26.71 25.39 19.56
CA ALA A 240 26.94 26.02 18.26
C ALA A 240 28.33 25.65 17.74
N ILE A 241 28.42 25.07 16.55
CA ILE A 241 29.65 24.43 16.04
C ILE A 241 30.15 25.16 14.80
N ASP A 242 31.31 25.81 14.87
CA ASP A 242 31.96 26.47 13.72
C ASP A 242 32.90 25.52 12.97
N LEU A 243 32.35 24.38 12.52
CA LEU A 243 33.00 23.45 11.59
C LEU A 243 32.43 23.63 10.18
N ASN A 244 33.26 23.42 9.16
CA ASN A 244 32.82 23.36 7.76
C ASN A 244 31.62 22.40 7.62
N THR A 245 30.52 22.89 7.03
CA THR A 245 29.28 22.12 6.90
C THR A 245 29.38 20.98 5.87
N ILE A 246 30.40 21.01 5.00
CA ILE A 246 30.67 20.01 3.96
C ILE A 246 32.04 19.39 4.21
N THR A 247 32.13 18.06 4.23
CA THR A 247 33.42 17.35 4.30
C THR A 247 34.03 17.16 2.91
N GLU A 248 35.33 16.87 2.82
CA GLU A 248 35.95 16.52 1.52
C GLU A 248 35.31 15.27 0.88
N GLN A 249 34.78 14.35 1.69
CA GLN A 249 34.01 13.20 1.17
C GLN A 249 32.69 13.67 0.54
N ASP A 250 31.94 14.55 1.20
CA ASP A 250 30.70 15.09 0.63
C ASP A 250 30.96 15.81 -0.70
N LYS A 251 32.11 16.49 -0.87
CA LYS A 251 32.48 17.10 -2.18
C LYS A 251 32.69 16.05 -3.28
N LEU A 252 33.32 14.91 -2.96
CA LEU A 252 33.47 13.78 -3.88
C LEU A 252 32.10 13.15 -4.22
N ASP A 253 31.23 13.03 -3.22
CA ASP A 253 29.87 12.47 -3.37
C ASP A 253 28.97 13.40 -4.22
N LEU A 254 29.02 14.71 -3.98
CA LEU A 254 28.33 15.73 -4.79
C LEU A 254 28.80 15.71 -6.24
N LYS A 255 30.11 15.60 -6.48
CA LYS A 255 30.66 15.47 -7.84
C LYS A 255 30.19 14.17 -8.51
N PHE A 256 30.22 13.04 -7.79
CA PHE A 256 29.66 11.78 -8.29
C PHE A 256 28.17 11.92 -8.65
N GLY A 257 27.38 12.61 -7.82
CA GLY A 257 25.97 12.90 -8.10
C GLY A 257 25.76 13.72 -9.36
N ALA A 258 26.60 14.74 -9.58
CA ALA A 258 26.61 15.54 -10.81
C ALA A 258 26.98 14.69 -12.05
N ASP A 259 28.07 13.94 -11.99
CA ASP A 259 28.53 13.06 -13.07
C ASP A 259 27.48 11.98 -13.42
N GLN A 260 26.79 11.44 -12.41
CA GLN A 260 25.68 10.49 -12.59
C GLN A 260 24.35 11.13 -13.02
N LYS A 261 24.22 12.46 -12.96
CA LYS A 261 22.98 13.23 -13.22
C LYS A 261 21.83 12.80 -12.31
N VAL A 262 21.97 13.03 -11.00
CA VAL A 262 20.87 12.96 -10.03
C VAL A 262 20.01 14.23 -10.12
N ASP A 263 18.71 14.14 -9.81
CA ASP A 263 17.78 15.27 -9.92
C ASP A 263 17.88 16.22 -8.71
N MET A 264 18.26 15.69 -7.54
CA MET A 264 18.32 16.45 -6.29
C MET A 264 19.36 15.92 -5.29
N ILE A 265 19.83 16.81 -4.42
CA ILE A 265 20.66 16.55 -3.26
C ILE A 265 19.81 16.75 -2.00
N PHE A 266 19.84 15.80 -1.07
CA PHE A 266 19.39 15.99 0.31
C PHE A 266 20.64 16.27 1.16
N ALA A 267 20.77 17.52 1.61
CA ALA A 267 21.98 18.01 2.26
C ALA A 267 21.87 17.90 3.79
N SER A 268 22.70 17.05 4.40
CA SER A 268 22.73 16.78 5.84
C SER A 268 23.30 17.95 6.66
N PHE A 269 22.80 18.10 7.89
CA PHE A 269 23.26 19.07 8.91
C PHE A 269 23.44 20.52 8.41
N ILE A 270 22.55 20.99 7.53
CA ILE A 270 22.54 22.40 7.08
C ILE A 270 22.13 23.31 8.24
N ARG A 271 22.95 24.35 8.50
CA ARG A 271 22.82 25.26 9.66
C ARG A 271 22.72 26.73 9.28
N ASP A 272 22.98 27.09 8.02
CA ASP A 272 23.08 28.46 7.50
C ASP A 272 22.98 28.48 5.95
N ALA A 273 22.93 29.67 5.34
CA ALA A 273 22.99 29.83 3.88
C ALA A 273 24.39 29.63 3.25
N LYS A 274 25.47 29.73 4.03
CA LYS A 274 26.84 29.61 3.52
C LYS A 274 27.10 28.18 3.03
N ALA A 275 26.66 27.19 3.80
CA ALA A 275 26.68 25.77 3.42
C ALA A 275 26.02 25.50 2.06
N LEU A 276 24.87 26.15 1.76
CA LEU A 276 24.17 25.99 0.48
C LEU A 276 24.99 26.52 -0.71
N LYS A 277 25.72 27.62 -0.51
CA LYS A 277 26.61 28.22 -1.50
C LYS A 277 27.83 27.35 -1.73
N GLU A 278 28.40 26.77 -0.66
CA GLU A 278 29.47 25.79 -0.74
C GLU A 278 29.02 24.50 -1.48
N ILE A 279 27.80 23.99 -1.26
CA ILE A 279 27.26 22.83 -2.01
C ILE A 279 27.10 23.18 -3.49
N ARG A 280 26.50 24.34 -3.80
CA ARG A 280 26.31 24.78 -5.19
C ARG A 280 27.65 24.95 -5.92
N GLN A 281 28.69 25.43 -5.23
CA GLN A 281 30.05 25.51 -5.76
C GLN A 281 30.67 24.11 -5.99
N ALA A 282 30.50 23.17 -5.06
CA ALA A 282 31.01 21.80 -5.17
C ALA A 282 30.34 20.98 -6.29
N LEU A 283 29.05 21.22 -6.54
CA LEU A 283 28.31 20.63 -7.68
C LEU A 283 28.78 21.15 -9.05
N GLY A 284 29.33 22.37 -9.09
CA GLY A 284 29.81 23.02 -10.32
C GLY A 284 28.71 23.60 -11.22
N PRO A 285 29.07 24.45 -12.21
CA PRO A 285 28.11 25.21 -13.01
C PRO A 285 27.20 24.34 -13.89
N SER A 286 27.72 23.20 -14.41
CA SER A 286 26.94 22.24 -15.20
C SER A 286 25.74 21.63 -14.46
N SER A 287 25.71 21.78 -13.13
CA SER A 287 24.81 21.11 -12.19
C SER A 287 23.79 22.06 -11.55
N GLU A 288 23.65 23.29 -12.07
CA GLU A 288 22.72 24.31 -11.55
C GLU A 288 21.26 23.81 -11.48
N HIS A 289 20.88 22.91 -12.40
CA HIS A 289 19.56 22.29 -12.47
C HIS A 289 19.24 21.35 -11.29
N ILE A 290 20.26 20.79 -10.61
CA ILE A 290 20.09 19.84 -9.51
C ILE A 290 19.54 20.57 -8.28
N LYS A 291 18.47 20.04 -7.68
CA LYS A 291 17.76 20.71 -6.58
C LYS A 291 18.36 20.41 -5.21
N ILE A 292 18.65 21.43 -4.40
CA ILE A 292 19.22 21.25 -3.05
C ILE A 292 18.12 21.36 -2.00
N ILE A 293 17.82 20.23 -1.35
CA ILE A 293 16.89 20.14 -0.22
C ILE A 293 17.69 20.12 1.08
N SER A 294 17.48 21.07 1.98
CA SER A 294 18.19 21.11 3.27
C SER A 294 17.52 20.23 4.30
N LYS A 295 18.28 19.30 4.90
CA LYS A 295 17.84 18.52 6.06
C LYS A 295 18.03 19.36 7.32
N ILE A 296 16.93 19.68 7.99
CA ILE A 296 16.91 20.44 9.24
C ILE A 296 17.03 19.43 10.37
N GLU A 297 18.22 19.38 10.98
CA GLU A 297 18.63 18.28 11.88
C GLU A 297 19.10 18.77 13.25
N SER A 298 19.41 20.06 13.43
CA SER A 298 19.99 20.60 14.67
C SER A 298 19.31 21.89 15.17
N GLN A 299 19.57 22.27 16.42
CA GLN A 299 19.00 23.48 17.03
C GLN A 299 19.43 24.77 16.31
N GLN A 300 20.66 24.83 15.79
CA GLN A 300 21.17 25.96 14.99
C GLN A 300 20.39 26.11 13.67
N ALA A 301 20.04 25.00 13.02
CA ALA A 301 19.22 25.00 11.81
C ALA A 301 17.79 25.49 12.07
N LEU A 302 17.24 25.21 13.25
CA LEU A 302 15.92 25.71 13.68
C LEU A 302 15.94 27.21 13.98
N ALA A 303 17.03 27.75 14.52
CA ALA A 303 17.20 29.19 14.72
C ALA A 303 17.30 29.95 13.38
N ASN A 304 18.07 29.41 12.43
CA ASN A 304 18.33 30.04 11.13
C ASN A 304 17.30 29.66 10.03
N ILE A 305 16.17 29.05 10.41
CA ILE A 305 15.26 28.37 9.48
C ILE A 305 14.71 29.26 8.36
N ASP A 306 14.42 30.54 8.62
CA ASP A 306 13.88 31.48 7.63
C ASP A 306 14.92 31.93 6.59
N GLU A 307 16.20 31.80 6.91
CA GLU A 307 17.31 32.02 5.97
C GLU A 307 17.53 30.76 5.12
N ILE A 308 17.59 29.58 5.76
CA ILE A 308 17.75 28.30 5.05
C ILE A 308 16.59 28.12 4.05
N ILE A 309 15.34 28.31 4.48
CA ILE A 309 14.16 28.29 3.59
C ILE A 309 14.28 29.26 2.40
N ARG A 310 14.94 30.41 2.56
CA ARG A 310 15.11 31.38 1.46
C ARG A 310 16.05 30.89 0.38
N GLU A 311 17.12 30.19 0.75
CA GLU A 311 18.24 29.86 -0.15
C GLU A 311 18.17 28.41 -0.67
N SER A 312 17.55 27.46 0.04
CA SER A 312 17.35 26.07 -0.43
C SER A 312 16.31 25.99 -1.55
N ASP A 313 16.35 24.95 -2.40
CA ASP A 313 15.25 24.65 -3.33
C ASP A 313 14.02 24.07 -2.59
N GLY A 314 14.23 23.44 -1.44
CA GLY A 314 13.19 22.92 -0.54
C GLY A 314 13.78 22.44 0.79
N ILE A 315 12.95 21.89 1.68
CA ILE A 315 13.34 21.48 3.04
C ILE A 315 12.97 20.02 3.34
N MET A 316 13.78 19.33 4.13
CA MET A 316 13.45 18.06 4.76
C MET A 316 13.48 18.19 6.30
N VAL A 317 12.36 17.88 6.94
CA VAL A 317 12.25 17.73 8.39
C VAL A 317 12.72 16.31 8.75
N ALA A 318 13.97 16.19 9.19
CA ALA A 318 14.62 14.93 9.46
C ALA A 318 14.49 14.53 10.96
N LEU A 319 13.29 14.08 11.31
CA LEU A 319 12.82 13.87 12.70
C LEU A 319 13.78 13.03 13.55
N GLY A 320 14.39 12.00 12.95
CA GLY A 320 15.27 11.05 13.66
C GLY A 320 16.59 11.65 14.17
N ASN A 321 17.11 12.71 13.52
CA ASN A 321 18.30 13.42 14.00
C ASN A 321 17.90 14.62 14.86
N MET A 322 16.86 15.37 14.45
CA MET A 322 16.28 16.48 15.22
C MET A 322 15.88 16.06 16.63
N GLY A 323 15.31 14.86 16.81
CA GLY A 323 14.92 14.32 18.13
C GLY A 323 16.06 13.94 19.07
N ASN A 324 17.33 14.03 18.63
CA ASN A 324 18.51 13.92 19.49
C ASN A 324 19.07 15.31 19.88
N GLU A 325 18.69 16.36 19.13
CA GLU A 325 19.21 17.72 19.23
C GLU A 325 18.28 18.67 20.00
N ILE A 326 16.97 18.40 20.00
CA ILE A 326 15.97 19.12 20.78
C ILE A 326 15.09 18.15 21.59
N ALA A 327 14.43 18.67 22.62
CA ALA A 327 13.48 17.91 23.44
C ALA A 327 12.38 17.25 22.58
N LEU A 328 12.05 15.99 22.88
CA LEU A 328 11.17 15.15 22.05
C LEU A 328 9.78 15.76 21.86
N GLU A 329 9.25 16.40 22.89
CA GLU A 329 7.98 17.12 22.91
C GLU A 329 7.98 18.40 22.04
N ALA A 330 9.16 18.95 21.70
CA ALA A 330 9.29 20.10 20.82
C ALA A 330 9.38 19.71 19.33
N VAL A 331 9.76 18.46 19.00
CA VAL A 331 9.88 17.99 17.61
C VAL A 331 8.57 18.15 16.80
N PRO A 332 7.36 17.80 17.31
CA PRO A 332 6.11 18.03 16.58
C PRO A 332 5.78 19.52 16.36
N LEU A 333 6.26 20.40 17.23
CA LEU A 333 6.08 21.85 17.09
C LEU A 333 7.05 22.42 16.03
N ALA A 334 8.29 21.95 16.04
CA ALA A 334 9.30 22.27 15.02
C ALA A 334 8.83 21.84 13.63
N GLN A 335 8.34 20.60 13.46
CA GLN A 335 7.77 20.11 12.20
C GLN A 335 6.69 21.07 11.67
N LYS A 336 5.65 21.36 12.48
CA LYS A 336 4.53 22.20 12.06
C LYS A 336 4.97 23.62 11.69
N SER A 337 5.92 24.18 12.43
CA SER A 337 6.51 25.49 12.15
C SER A 337 7.25 25.50 10.80
N ILE A 338 8.12 24.52 10.55
CA ILE A 338 8.89 24.40 9.29
C ILE A 338 7.94 24.21 8.10
N VAL A 339 6.99 23.27 8.19
CA VAL A 339 6.05 22.95 7.12
C VAL A 339 5.19 24.17 6.77
N ALA A 340 4.61 24.85 7.78
CA ALA A 340 3.84 26.07 7.55
C ALA A 340 4.67 27.21 6.93
N LYS A 341 5.94 27.36 7.31
CA LYS A 341 6.87 28.33 6.70
C LYS A 341 7.18 28.01 5.25
N CYS A 342 7.44 26.75 4.91
CA CYS A 342 7.70 26.30 3.53
C CYS A 342 6.47 26.52 2.64
N ASN A 343 5.29 26.13 3.13
CA ASN A 343 4.02 26.28 2.43
C ASN A 343 3.67 27.77 2.21
N LYS A 344 3.99 28.65 3.16
CA LYS A 344 3.84 30.10 3.02
C LYS A 344 4.70 30.72 1.91
N VAL A 345 5.86 30.13 1.59
CA VAL A 345 6.76 30.60 0.52
C VAL A 345 6.66 29.79 -0.78
N GLY A 346 5.83 28.74 -0.81
CA GLY A 346 5.65 27.89 -1.99
C GLY A 346 6.86 27.00 -2.32
N LYS A 347 7.65 26.59 -1.32
CA LYS A 347 8.79 25.67 -1.51
C LYS A 347 8.48 24.27 -0.97
N PRO A 348 8.89 23.19 -1.67
CA PRO A 348 8.59 21.82 -1.24
C PRO A 348 9.13 21.49 0.14
N VAL A 349 8.30 20.83 0.96
CA VAL A 349 8.69 20.33 2.28
C VAL A 349 8.43 18.84 2.45
N ILE A 350 9.44 18.14 2.95
CA ILE A 350 9.51 16.68 3.07
C ILE A 350 9.52 16.31 4.56
N CYS A 351 8.67 15.37 4.99
CA CYS A 351 8.77 14.77 6.32
C CYS A 351 9.50 13.41 6.25
N ALA A 352 10.47 13.18 7.15
CA ALA A 352 11.41 12.07 7.02
C ALA A 352 11.76 11.36 8.34
N ASN A 353 12.09 10.07 8.19
CA ASN A 353 12.45 9.09 9.20
C ASN A 353 11.31 8.62 10.12
N GLN A 354 11.37 7.33 10.46
CA GLN A 354 10.49 6.59 11.39
C GLN A 354 8.97 6.52 11.07
N MET A 355 8.47 7.23 10.05
CA MET A 355 7.07 7.28 9.60
C MET A 355 6.31 5.94 9.66
N MET A 356 6.93 4.81 9.29
CA MET A 356 6.36 3.46 9.45
C MET A 356 7.39 2.43 9.92
N ASN A 357 8.28 2.83 10.83
CA ASN A 357 9.45 2.06 11.31
C ASN A 357 9.15 0.57 11.60
N SER A 358 8.02 0.26 12.25
CA SER A 358 7.67 -1.13 12.58
C SER A 358 7.51 -2.05 11.34
N MET A 359 7.29 -1.49 10.15
CA MET A 359 7.18 -2.23 8.89
C MET A 359 8.49 -2.84 8.38
N ILE A 360 9.65 -2.47 8.94
CA ILE A 360 10.91 -3.20 8.72
C ILE A 360 10.74 -4.69 9.08
N THR A 361 9.98 -4.99 10.14
CA THR A 361 9.82 -6.35 10.68
C THR A 361 8.40 -6.89 10.65
N LYS A 362 7.38 -6.06 10.44
CA LYS A 362 5.95 -6.43 10.54
C LYS A 362 5.20 -6.07 9.24
N PRO A 363 4.23 -6.88 8.78
CA PRO A 363 3.52 -6.62 7.52
C PRO A 363 2.47 -5.50 7.59
N ARG A 364 2.38 -4.75 8.70
CA ARG A 364 1.44 -3.64 8.95
C ARG A 364 2.04 -2.65 9.95
N PRO A 365 1.78 -1.33 9.81
CA PRO A 365 2.27 -0.31 10.73
C PRO A 365 1.46 -0.27 12.04
N THR A 366 1.97 0.47 13.02
CA THR A 366 1.26 0.81 14.26
C THR A 366 0.18 1.88 14.02
N ARG A 367 -0.61 2.18 15.06
CA ARG A 367 -1.58 3.29 15.02
C ARG A 367 -0.94 4.66 15.15
N ALA A 368 0.20 4.78 15.84
CA ALA A 368 0.99 6.00 15.88
C ALA A 368 1.53 6.32 14.48
N GLU A 369 2.27 5.38 13.87
CA GLU A 369 2.78 5.47 12.49
C GLU A 369 1.68 5.80 11.47
N SER A 370 0.52 5.15 11.56
CA SER A 370 -0.63 5.46 10.68
C SER A 370 -1.19 6.88 10.86
N SER A 371 -1.08 7.43 12.07
CA SER A 371 -1.54 8.78 12.43
C SER A 371 -0.50 9.84 12.10
N ASP A 372 0.79 9.50 12.17
CA ASP A 372 1.93 10.35 11.89
C ASP A 372 2.01 10.66 10.38
N VAL A 373 1.96 9.61 9.54
CA VAL A 373 1.80 9.73 8.07
C VAL A 373 0.57 10.57 7.70
N ALA A 374 -0.52 10.48 8.46
CA ALA A 374 -1.71 11.28 8.21
C ALA A 374 -1.54 12.75 8.66
N ASN A 375 -0.92 12.99 9.81
CA ASN A 375 -0.69 14.32 10.35
C ASN A 375 0.30 15.13 9.52
N ALA A 376 1.38 14.51 9.01
CA ALA A 376 2.31 15.17 8.10
C ALA A 376 1.60 15.69 6.82
N ILE A 377 0.58 14.98 6.33
CA ILE A 377 -0.21 15.42 5.16
C ILE A 377 -1.25 16.48 5.55
N LEU A 378 -1.84 16.39 6.75
CA LEU A 378 -2.73 17.43 7.29
C LEU A 378 -2.00 18.75 7.61
N ASP A 379 -0.71 18.67 7.95
CA ASP A 379 0.19 19.83 8.10
C ASP A 379 0.59 20.42 6.74
N GLY A 380 0.52 19.62 5.67
CA GLY A 380 0.77 20.02 4.29
C GLY A 380 2.17 19.66 3.76
N CYS A 381 2.71 18.48 4.06
CA CYS A 381 3.96 18.00 3.45
C CYS A 381 3.75 17.50 2.01
N ASP A 382 4.57 18.01 1.07
CA ASP A 382 4.60 17.59 -0.33
C ASP A 382 5.10 16.15 -0.52
N ALA A 383 5.97 15.69 0.36
CA ALA A 383 6.57 14.36 0.29
C ALA A 383 6.84 13.72 1.66
N LEU A 384 6.85 12.38 1.68
CA LEU A 384 7.20 11.57 2.83
C LEU A 384 8.31 10.58 2.47
N VAL A 385 9.27 10.37 3.38
CA VAL A 385 10.39 9.43 3.19
C VAL A 385 10.12 8.11 3.93
N LEU A 386 10.38 7.00 3.24
CA LEU A 386 10.66 5.70 3.84
C LEU A 386 12.16 5.44 3.78
N SER A 387 12.73 5.06 4.93
CA SER A 387 14.18 4.94 5.11
C SER A 387 14.54 3.46 5.21
N ASP A 388 14.72 2.93 6.42
CA ASP A 388 14.99 1.52 6.64
C ASP A 388 13.84 0.61 6.17
N GLU A 389 12.60 1.10 6.17
CA GLU A 389 11.42 0.35 5.74
C GLU A 389 11.52 -0.15 4.30
N THR A 390 12.20 0.59 3.42
CA THR A 390 12.46 0.19 2.02
C THR A 390 13.89 -0.24 1.77
N ALA A 391 14.88 0.28 2.51
CA ALA A 391 16.28 -0.06 2.29
C ALA A 391 16.64 -1.48 2.78
N LYS A 392 16.17 -1.86 3.98
CA LYS A 392 16.49 -3.15 4.64
C LYS A 392 15.29 -3.89 5.25
N GLY A 393 14.08 -3.37 5.03
CA GLY A 393 12.83 -3.93 5.54
C GLY A 393 12.38 -5.21 4.84
N LYS A 394 11.68 -6.09 5.57
CA LYS A 394 11.11 -7.34 5.04
C LYS A 394 9.86 -7.15 4.18
N TYR A 395 9.28 -5.94 4.17
CA TYR A 395 7.99 -5.64 3.53
C TYR A 395 8.00 -4.31 2.72
N PRO A 396 9.02 -4.05 1.87
CA PRO A 396 9.25 -2.73 1.29
C PRO A 396 8.08 -2.29 0.39
N VAL A 397 7.63 -3.18 -0.49
CA VAL A 397 6.49 -2.94 -1.41
C VAL A 397 5.18 -2.75 -0.63
N GLN A 398 4.94 -3.57 0.40
CA GLN A 398 3.73 -3.45 1.23
C GLN A 398 3.74 -2.17 2.07
N CYS A 399 4.92 -1.67 2.44
CA CYS A 399 5.10 -0.39 3.14
C CYS A 399 4.72 0.79 2.23
N VAL A 400 5.29 0.88 1.02
CA VAL A 400 4.92 1.91 0.03
C VAL A 400 3.42 1.86 -0.29
N GLN A 401 2.85 0.67 -0.51
CA GLN A 401 1.41 0.49 -0.70
C GLN A 401 0.59 0.94 0.52
N CYS A 402 1.13 0.87 1.73
CA CYS A 402 0.45 1.33 2.93
C CYS A 402 0.48 2.86 3.03
N MET A 403 1.63 3.48 2.74
CA MET A 403 1.77 4.93 2.67
C MET A 403 0.81 5.51 1.63
N ALA A 404 0.86 5.02 0.38
CA ALA A 404 0.02 5.48 -0.72
C ALA A 404 -1.49 5.40 -0.42
N ARG A 405 -1.94 4.37 0.32
CA ARG A 405 -3.34 4.24 0.78
C ARG A 405 -3.71 5.22 1.89
N ILE A 406 -2.77 5.61 2.75
CA ILE A 406 -2.99 6.65 3.77
C ILE A 406 -3.04 8.01 3.06
N CYS A 407 -2.05 8.34 2.23
CA CYS A 407 -1.99 9.61 1.49
C CYS A 407 -3.28 9.86 0.70
N ALA A 408 -3.61 8.96 -0.24
CA ALA A 408 -4.80 9.09 -1.06
C ALA A 408 -6.12 9.11 -0.25
N LYS A 409 -6.13 8.62 1.00
CA LYS A 409 -7.31 8.70 1.87
C LYS A 409 -7.38 10.00 2.67
N VAL A 410 -6.27 10.54 3.14
CA VAL A 410 -6.21 11.83 3.86
C VAL A 410 -6.45 12.99 2.89
N GLU A 411 -5.76 12.99 1.74
CA GLU A 411 -5.94 13.96 0.65
C GLU A 411 -7.40 14.03 0.16
N SER A 412 -8.16 12.93 0.25
CA SER A 412 -9.57 12.89 -0.18
C SER A 412 -10.53 13.73 0.68
N VAL A 413 -10.08 14.25 1.83
CA VAL A 413 -10.89 14.97 2.81
C VAL A 413 -10.23 16.25 3.34
N LEU A 414 -9.17 16.77 2.73
CA LEU A 414 -8.58 18.06 3.11
C LEU A 414 -9.57 19.23 2.95
N TRP A 415 -9.37 20.28 3.76
CA TRP A 415 -10.03 21.60 3.64
C TRP A 415 -9.23 22.49 2.68
#